data_AF-A0A3B0TMB8-F1
#
_entry.id   AF-A0A3B0TMB8-F1
#
_cell.length_a   1.000
_cell.length_b   1.000
_cell.length_c   1.000
_cell.angle_alpha   90.00
_cell.angle_beta   90.00
_cell.angle_gamma   90.00
#
_symmetry.space_group_name_H-M   'P 1'
#
loop_
_entity.id
_entity.type
_entity.pdbx_description
1 polymer ?
#
loop_
_entity_poly.entity_id
_entity_poly.type
_entity_poly.pdbx_seq_one_letter_code
_entity_poly.pdbx_strand_id
1 'polypeptide(L)' 'MVTAEMTMLPSTTVKVEGSDARTLLALMENLEEQEDVQNVYANFDISDEEFERLAQEE' A
#
# COMPACT_ATOMS: atom_id res chain seq x y z
N MET A 1 -18.85 -8.13 13.57
CA MET A 1 -18.18 -7.19 14.48
C MET A 1 -18.05 -5.88 13.75
N VAL A 2 -18.33 -4.76 14.40
CA VAL A 2 -18.10 -3.41 13.83
C VAL A 2 -16.86 -2.86 14.54
N THR A 3 -15.84 -2.45 13.79
CA THR A 3 -14.64 -1.79 14.30
C THR A 3 -14.75 -0.28 14.10
N ALA A 4 -14.10 0.50 14.95
CA ALA A 4 -14.04 1.95 14.83
C ALA A 4 -12.63 2.41 15.21
N GLU A 5 -11.96 3.11 14.30
CA GLU A 5 -10.60 3.60 14.46
C GLU A 5 -10.41 4.95 13.77
N MET A 6 -9.39 5.71 14.18
CA MET A 6 -9.01 6.96 13.54
C MET A 6 -8.07 6.64 12.37
N THR A 7 -8.50 6.93 11.14
CA THR A 7 -7.73 6.67 9.92
C THR A 7 -7.75 7.90 9.01
N MET A 8 -6.84 7.95 8.04
CA MET A 8 -6.77 8.99 7.03
C MET A 8 -7.28 8.47 5.69
N LEU A 9 -8.38 9.05 5.20
CA LEU A 9 -8.93 8.73 3.88
C LEU A 9 -8.38 9.72 2.84
N PRO A 10 -7.73 9.24 1.78
CA PRO A 10 -7.24 10.11 0.73
C PRO A 10 -8.40 10.71 -0.07
N SER A 11 -8.28 11.99 -0.47
CA SER A 11 -9.30 12.65 -1.30
C SER A 11 -9.25 12.26 -2.78
N THR A 12 -8.10 11.74 -3.24
CA THR A 12 -7.85 11.33 -4.62
C THR A 12 -6.90 10.15 -4.64
N THR A 13 -7.03 9.26 -5.63
CA THR A 13 -6.11 8.14 -5.83
C THR A 13 -5.13 8.39 -6.97
N VAL A 14 -4.00 7.68 -6.94
CA VAL A 14 -2.97 7.71 -7.99
C VAL A 14 -2.74 6.29 -8.47
N LYS A 15 -2.99 6.03 -9.76
CA LYS A 15 -2.75 4.71 -10.35
C LYS A 15 -1.25 4.42 -10.40
N VAL A 16 -0.84 3.25 -9.94
CA VAL A 16 0.56 2.80 -9.93
C VAL A 16 0.67 1.40 -10.52
N GLU A 17 1.64 1.19 -11.40
CA GLU A 17 1.85 -0.06 -12.13
C GLU A 17 3.36 -0.30 -12.33
N GLY A 18 3.73 -1.51 -12.75
CA GLY A 18 5.07 -1.87 -13.17
C GLY A 18 6.09 -1.88 -12.02
N SER A 19 7.27 -1.36 -12.32
CA SER A 19 8.38 -1.23 -11.36
C SER A 19 8.04 -0.33 -10.18
N ASP A 20 7.20 0.67 -10.40
CA ASP A 20 6.86 1.66 -9.39
C ASP A 20 5.96 1.04 -8.32
N ALA A 21 5.03 0.15 -8.72
CA ALA A 21 4.18 -0.60 -7.81
C ALA A 21 5.01 -1.52 -6.90
N ARG A 22 5.96 -2.27 -7.46
CA ARG A 22 6.89 -3.10 -6.68
C ARG A 22 7.69 -2.27 -5.67
N THR A 23 8.23 -1.14 -6.11
CA THR A 23 9.03 -0.25 -5.26
C THR A 23 8.19 0.34 -4.12
N LEU A 24 6.95 0.72 -4.42
CA LEU A 24 6.01 1.24 -3.43
C LEU A 24 5.62 0.19 -2.39
N LEU A 25 5.32 -1.04 -2.81
CA LEU A 25 4.98 -2.13 -1.88
C LEU A 25 6.14 -2.43 -0.93
N ALA A 26 7.36 -2.56 -1.46
CA ALA A 26 8.54 -2.74 -0.63
C ALA A 26 8.77 -1.58 0.34
N LEU A 27 8.51 -0.33 -0.07
CA LEU A 27 8.59 0.82 0.82
C LEU A 27 7.54 0.73 1.94
N MET A 28 6.30 0.36 1.62
CA MET A 28 5.22 0.22 2.60
C MET A 28 5.58 -0.82 3.67
N GLU A 29 6.07 -2.00 3.27
CA GLU A 29 6.51 -3.04 4.18
C GLU A 29 7.62 -2.55 5.13
N ASN A 30 8.66 -1.90 4.58
CA ASN A 30 9.75 -1.35 5.39
C ASN A 30 9.28 -0.29 6.40
N LEU A 31 8.27 0.50 6.04
CA LEU A 31 7.70 1.51 6.94
C LEU A 31 6.87 0.85 8.04
N GLU A 32 6.13 -0.22 7.74
CA GLU A 32 5.31 -0.96 8.71
C GLU A 32 6.15 -1.76 9.72
N GLU A 33 7.35 -2.21 9.32
CA GLU A 33 8.28 -2.91 10.20
C GLU A 33 8.99 -2.00 11.22
N GLN A 34 8.93 -0.68 11.03
CA GLN A 34 9.62 0.27 11.89
C GLN A 34 8.86 0.48 13.20
N GLU A 35 9.50 0.19 14.34
CA GLU A 35 8.89 0.27 15.68
C GLU A 35 8.35 1.66 16.07
N ASP A 36 8.93 2.71 15.48
CA ASP A 36 8.52 4.11 15.70
C ASP A 36 7.32 4.54 14.83
N VAL A 37 6.99 3.79 13.78
CA VAL A 37 5.88 4.09 12.86
C VAL A 37 4.59 3.53 13.43
N GLN A 38 3.63 4.42 13.68
CA GLN A 38 2.34 4.04 14.28
C GLN A 38 1.29 3.64 13.24
N ASN A 39 1.24 4.35 12.11
CA ASN A 39 0.30 4.08 11.02
C ASN A 39 0.90 4.56 9.70
N VAL A 40 0.66 3.82 8.63
CA VAL A 40 1.00 4.22 7.26
C VAL A 40 -0.30 4.35 6.46
N TYR A 41 -0.46 5.46 5.74
CA TYR A 41 -1.61 5.70 4.87
C TYR A 41 -1.10 6.10 3.50
N ALA A 42 -1.74 5.60 2.46
CA ALA A 42 -1.37 5.88 1.09
C ALA A 42 -2.59 6.10 0.21
N ASN A 43 -2.36 6.70 -0.95
CA ASN A 43 -3.39 6.99 -1.94
C ASN A 43 -3.12 6.29 -3.29
N PHE A 44 -2.20 5.33 -3.33
CA PHE A 44 -1.97 4.56 -4.55
C PHE A 44 -3.15 3.64 -4.84
N ASP A 45 -3.36 3.38 -6.12
CA ASP A 45 -4.34 2.45 -6.66
C ASP A 45 -3.60 1.48 -7.57
N ILE A 46 -3.43 0.24 -7.09
CA ILE A 46 -2.81 -0.87 -7.80
C ILE A 46 -3.94 -1.85 -8.09
N SER A 47 -4.15 -2.21 -9.36
CA SER A 47 -5.21 -3.14 -9.72
C SER A 47 -4.93 -4.55 -9.22
N ASP A 48 -5.98 -5.33 -8.94
CA ASP A 48 -5.85 -6.73 -8.49
C ASP A 48 -4.96 -7.57 -9.42
N GLU A 49 -5.12 -7.42 -10.74
CA GLU A 49 -4.28 -8.09 -11.75
C GLU A 49 -2.79 -7.76 -11.60
N GLU A 50 -2.48 -6.51 -11.26
CA GLU A 50 -1.11 -6.04 -11.12
C GLU A 50 -0.51 -6.54 -9.80
N PHE A 51 -1.32 -6.57 -8.75
CA PHE A 51 -0.95 -7.16 -7.46
C PHE A 51 -0.66 -8.66 -7.59
N GLU A 52 -1.53 -9.39 -8.28
CA GLU A 52 -1.34 -10.82 -8.59
C GLU A 52 -0.10 -11.08 -9.43
N ARG A 53 0.20 -10.21 -10.40
CA ARG A 53 1.41 -10.30 -11.22
C ARG A 53 2.67 -10.11 -10.37
N LEU A 54 2.70 -9.09 -9.52
CA LEU A 54 3.84 -8.82 -8.64
C LEU A 54 4.08 -9.94 -7.63
N ALA A 55 3.01 -10.52 -7.08
CA ALA A 55 3.08 -11.65 -6.14
C ALA A 55 3.57 -12.96 -6.80
N GLN A 56 3.40 -13.13 -8.12
CA GLN A 56 3.92 -14.28 -8.87
C GLN A 56 5.38 -14.11 -9.33
N GLU A 57 5.90 -12.89 -9.28
CA GLU A 57 7.27 -12.56 -9.67
C GLU A 57 8.26 -12.59 -8.47
N GLU A 58 7.81 -13.01 -7.29
CA GLU A 58 8.66 -13.36 -6.12
C GLU A 58 8.97 -14.87 -6.07
#